data_AF-A0A8J3YHM6-F1
#
_entry.id   AF-A0A8J3YHM6-F1
#
_cell.length_a   1.000
_cell.length_b   1.000
_cell.length_c   1.000
_cell.angle_alpha   90.00
_cell.angle_beta   90.00
_cell.angle_gamma   90.00
#
_symmetry.space_group_name_H-M   'P 1'
#
loop_
_entity.id
_entity.type
_entity.pdbx_description
1 polymer ?
#
loop_
_entity_poly.entity_id
_entity_poly.type
_entity_poly.pdbx_seq_one_letter_code
_entity_poly.pdbx_strand_id
1 'polypeptide(L)' 'MALRAARAGRSLVEVAVAAGISPETLRKIEAGRLPAPAFGTVVCLSQALDVPLGELADVWLADMPVRQAS' A
#
# COMPACT_ATOMS: atom_id res chain seq x y z
N MET A 1 -7.88 -0.33 2.62
CA MET A 1 -8.48 0.61 1.64
C MET A 1 -7.55 1.77 1.25
N ALA A 2 -6.61 2.13 2.13
CA ALA A 2 -5.58 3.18 1.97
C ALA A 2 -4.93 3.28 0.58
N LEU A 3 -4.24 2.22 0.13
CA LEU A 3 -3.51 2.26 -1.15
C LEU A 3 -4.44 2.43 -2.36
N ARG A 4 -5.65 1.87 -2.29
CA ARG A 4 -6.63 2.00 -3.38
C ARG A 4 -7.09 3.45 -3.54
N ALA A 5 -7.25 4.18 -2.44
CA ALA A 5 -7.53 5.61 -2.46
C ALA A 5 -6.32 6.41 -2.99
N ALA A 6 -5.10 6.09 -2.51
CA ALA A 6 -3.86 6.74 -2.94
C ALA A 6 -3.56 6.55 -4.44
N ARG A 7 -4.07 5.48 -5.07
CA ARG A 7 -3.97 5.33 -6.53
C ARG A 7 -4.70 6.41 -7.32
N ALA A 8 -5.68 7.11 -6.75
CA ALA A 8 -6.38 8.24 -7.39
C ALA A 8 -6.90 7.95 -8.81
N GLY A 9 -7.38 6.72 -9.04
CA GLY A 9 -7.89 6.29 -10.35
C GLY A 9 -6.84 5.67 -11.29
N ARG A 10 -5.54 5.70 -10.95
CA ARG A 10 -4.49 4.97 -11.69
C ARG A 10 -4.75 3.48 -11.68
N SER A 11 -4.39 2.79 -12.77
CA SER A 11 -4.63 1.36 -12.85
C SER A 11 -3.74 0.60 -11.85
N LEU A 12 -4.26 -0.50 -11.33
CA LEU A 12 -3.52 -1.36 -10.41
C LEU A 12 -2.27 -1.94 -11.09
N VAL A 13 -2.34 -2.22 -12.39
CA VAL A 13 -1.22 -2.77 -13.17
C VAL A 13 -0.11 -1.72 -13.33
N GLU A 14 -0.45 -0.49 -13.71
CA GLU A 14 0.54 0.59 -13.87
C GLU A 14 1.30 0.86 -12.58
N VAL A 15 0.58 0.94 -11.44
CA VAL A 15 1.21 1.20 -10.14
C VAL A 15 2.08 0.02 -9.69
N ALA A 16 1.64 -1.22 -9.93
CA ALA A 16 2.43 -2.40 -9.60
C ALA A 16 3.75 -2.44 -10.40
N VAL A 17 3.67 -2.17 -11.72
CA VAL A 17 4.85 -2.11 -12.59
C VAL A 17 5.79 -1.00 -12.16
N ALA A 18 5.27 0.20 -11.89
CA ALA A 18 6.08 1.33 -11.41
C ALA A 18 6.75 1.04 -10.06
N ALA A 19 6.10 0.29 -9.18
CA ALA A 19 6.66 -0.14 -7.89
C ALA A 19 7.55 -1.40 -7.98
N GLY A 20 7.75 -1.98 -9.17
CA GLY A 20 8.57 -3.18 -9.36
C GLY A 20 8.01 -4.45 -8.72
N ILE A 21 6.69 -4.53 -8.57
CA ILE A 21 6.00 -5.70 -7.99
C ILE A 21 4.94 -6.26 -8.94
N SER A 22 4.50 -7.49 -8.69
CA SER A 22 3.39 -8.04 -9.47
C SER A 22 2.06 -7.35 -9.12
N PRO A 23 1.14 -7.21 -10.08
CA PRO A 23 -0.23 -6.74 -9.80
C PRO A 23 -0.91 -7.57 -8.70
N GLU A 24 -0.62 -8.86 -8.61
CA GLU A 24 -1.18 -9.70 -7.57
C GLU A 24 -0.62 -9.39 -6.17
N THR A 25 0.68 -9.07 -6.06
CA THR A 25 1.28 -8.58 -4.81
C THR A 25 0.61 -7.29 -4.37
N LEU A 26 0.42 -6.32 -5.29
CA LEU A 26 -0.29 -5.08 -4.98
C LEU A 26 -1.73 -5.34 -4.53
N ARG A 27 -2.46 -6.24 -5.20
CA ARG A 27 -3.81 -6.64 -4.80
C ARG A 27 -3.85 -7.25 -3.40
N LYS A 28 -2.88 -8.08 -3.03
CA LYS A 28 -2.76 -8.65 -1.67
C LYS A 28 -2.49 -7.56 -0.63
N ILE A 29 -1.67 -6.56 -0.96
CA ILE A 29 -1.42 -5.39 -0.10
C ILE A 29 -2.69 -4.57 0.08
N GLU A 30 -3.40 -4.22 -1.00
CA GLU A 30 -4.64 -3.44 -0.93
C GLU A 30 -5.75 -4.12 -0.12
N ALA A 31 -5.79 -5.46 -0.17
CA ALA A 31 -6.74 -6.28 0.57
C ALA A 31 -6.33 -6.55 2.03
N GLY A 32 -5.17 -6.06 2.48
CA GLY A 32 -4.64 -6.35 3.81
C GLY A 32 -4.25 -7.82 4.02
N ARG A 33 -4.10 -8.59 2.93
CA ARG A 33 -3.79 -10.04 2.95
C ARG A 33 -2.30 -10.33 2.83
N LEU A 34 -1.46 -9.29 2.82
CA LEU A 34 -0.01 -9.42 2.87
C LEU A 34 0.47 -8.98 4.26
N PRO A 35 0.77 -9.91 5.19
CA PRO A 35 0.99 -9.59 6.60
C PRO A 35 2.27 -8.78 6.87
N ALA A 36 3.30 -8.92 6.02
CA ALA A 36 4.55 -8.17 6.14
C ALA A 36 5.17 -7.94 4.74
N PRO A 37 4.75 -6.91 3.99
CA PRO A 37 5.50 -6.48 2.82
C PRO A 37 6.94 -6.14 3.20
N ALA A 38 7.89 -6.45 2.34
CA ALA A 38 9.26 -5.97 2.51
C ALA A 38 9.26 -4.44 2.54
N PHE A 39 10.06 -3.82 3.42
CA PHE A 39 10.15 -2.37 3.53
C PHE A 39 10.45 -1.69 2.19
N GLY A 40 11.35 -2.27 1.40
CA GLY A 40 11.66 -1.80 0.05
C GLY A 40 10.43 -1.75 -0.87
N THR A 41 9.49 -2.70 -0.76
CA THR A 41 8.23 -2.68 -1.50
C THR A 41 7.38 -1.46 -1.11
N VAL A 42 7.34 -1.09 0.16
CA VAL A 42 6.58 0.07 0.65
C VAL A 42 7.20 1.38 0.12
N VAL A 43 8.53 1.48 0.13
CA VAL A 43 9.26 2.64 -0.43
C VAL A 43 9.06 2.78 -1.94
N CYS A 44 9.12 1.68 -2.70
CA CYS A 44 8.84 1.72 -4.13
C CYS A 44 7.39 2.11 -4.42
N LEU A 45 6.45 1.66 -3.60
CA LEU A 45 5.04 2.06 -3.71
C LEU A 45 4.83 3.54 -3.40
N SER A 46 5.52 4.10 -2.39
CA SER A 46 5.42 5.52 -2.07
C SER A 46 5.91 6.39 -3.23
N GLN A 47 7.02 6.00 -3.86
CA GLN A 47 7.53 6.68 -5.06
C GLN A 47 6.61 6.51 -6.27
N ALA A 48 6.12 5.29 -6.54
CA ALA A 48 5.21 5.03 -7.66
C ALA A 48 3.86 5.76 -7.52
N LEU A 49 3.43 5.99 -6.28
CA LEU A 49 2.21 6.72 -5.98
C LEU A 49 2.43 8.24 -5.91
N ASP A 50 3.67 8.72 -5.87
CA ASP A 50 4.01 10.12 -5.58
C ASP A 50 3.38 10.60 -4.25
N VAL A 51 3.45 9.73 -3.23
CA VAL A 51 2.90 9.98 -1.89
C VAL A 51 4.01 9.80 -0.85
N PRO A 52 4.20 10.73 0.09
CA PRO A 52 5.15 10.56 1.18
C PRO A 52 4.89 9.28 1.99
N LEU A 53 5.96 8.60 2.39
CA LEU A 53 5.85 7.35 3.16
C LEU A 53 5.08 7.53 4.48
N GLY A 54 5.23 8.70 5.12
CA GLY A 54 4.50 9.04 6.35
C GLY A 54 2.98 9.09 6.13
N GLU A 55 2.52 9.66 5.02
CA GLU A 55 1.10 9.72 4.70
C GLU A 55 0.52 8.32 4.44
N LEU A 56 1.27 7.45 3.75
CA LEU A 56 0.86 6.04 3.61
C LEU A 56 0.75 5.32 4.96
N ALA A 57 1.66 5.62 5.89
CA ALA A 57 1.64 5.06 7.24
C ALA A 57 0.44 5.58 8.04
N ASP A 58 0.15 6.88 7.97
CA ASP A 58 -0.99 7.50 8.66
C ASP A 58 -2.32 6.88 8.21
N VAL A 59 -2.51 6.72 6.90
CA VAL A 59 -3.74 6.12 6.36
C VAL A 59 -3.83 4.64 6.74
N TRP A 60 -2.72 3.91 6.79
CA TRP A 60 -2.70 2.52 7.24
C TRP A 60 -3.03 2.38 8.74
N LEU A 61 -2.48 3.27 9.58
CA LEU A 61 -2.76 3.30 11.01
C LEU A 61 -4.23 3.69 11.30
N ALA A 62 -4.82 4.56 10.49
CA ALA A 62 -6.23 4.93 10.58
C ALA A 62 -7.19 3.78 10.19
N ASP A 63 -6.79 2.91 9.26
CA ASP A 63 -7.57 1.74 8.78
C ASP A 63 -7.31 0.49 9.66
N MET A 64 -6.26 0.50 10.49
CA MET A 64 -5.96 -0.57 11.43
C MET A 64 -7.02 -0.57 12.55
N PRO A 65 -7.84 -1.63 12.70
CA PRO A 65 -8.68 -1.75 13.88
C PRO A 65 -7.75 -1.68 15.09
N VAL A 66 -8.07 -0.79 16.05
CA VAL A 66 -7.39 -0.71 17.33
C VAL A 66 -7.21 -2.15 17.80
N ARG A 67 -5.97 -2.63 17.88
CA ARG A 67 -5.70 -3.92 18.52
C ARG A 67 -6.27 -3.75 19.91
N GLN A 68 -7.38 -4.43 20.21
CA GLN A 68 -7.76 -4.64 21.60
C GLN A 68 -6.65 -5.50 22.17
N ALA A 69 -5.64 -4.82 22.71
CA ALA A 69 -4.68 -5.42 23.60
C ALA A 69 -5.52 -5.97 24.77
N SER A 70 -5.62 -7.29 24.80
CA SER A 70 -6.07 -8.05 25.96
C SER A 70 -4.88 -8.27 26.87
#